data_AF-A0A1C0A8J9-F1
#
_entry.id   AF-A0A1C0A8J9-F1
#
_cell.length_a   1.000
_cell.length_b   1.000
_cell.length_c   1.000
_cell.angle_alpha   90.00
_cell.angle_beta   90.00
_cell.angle_gamma   90.00
#
_symmetry.space_group_name_H-M   'P 1'
#
loop_
_entity.id
_entity.type
_entity.pdbx_description
1 polymer ?
#
loop_
_entity_poly.entity_id
_entity_poly.type
_entity_poly.pdbx_seq_one_letter_code
_entity_poly.pdbx_strand_id
1 'polypeptide(L)'
;MGLFKKMMASVGIGATKIDTVLDSENLVAGAEVTGHFEIKGGNVEQNIDKIYINVMTKYEKTVEDEEGEESSYRTDYNLQVIDVPVEKVVEPGDELSIPFSFVLDAQTPIPTEKFPVWLDTGLDIKNAIDPGDKDIIAVAPHPYMQIVLKALEKLGFVLTEINNQEADFKWKHPFVQELELKPQDGAFVNSLDELELLYNIVDGGLKLWIEVDRRANGLLGVFAEAMDLDESEVLLEIGEEDLEQGVDYVAEGIKNFIEQYI
;
A
#
# COMPACT_ATOMS: atom_id res chain seq x y z
N MET A 1 27.40 -31.87 -18.96
CA MET A 1 27.08 -30.64 -19.72
C MET A 1 27.93 -29.48 -19.21
N GLY A 2 28.29 -28.53 -20.07
CA GLY A 2 29.46 -27.67 -19.89
C GLY A 2 29.31 -26.54 -18.85
N LEU A 3 30.36 -26.33 -18.07
CA LEU A 3 30.56 -25.23 -17.11
C LEU A 3 30.14 -23.86 -17.66
N PHE A 4 30.37 -23.63 -18.95
CA PHE A 4 30.02 -22.40 -19.66
C PHE A 4 28.52 -22.08 -19.64
N LYS A 5 27.64 -23.08 -19.78
CA LYS A 5 26.18 -22.86 -19.70
C LYS A 5 25.73 -22.51 -18.28
N LYS A 6 26.34 -23.14 -17.25
CA LYS A 6 26.07 -22.81 -15.84
C LYS A 6 26.50 -21.38 -15.52
N MET A 7 27.68 -20.96 -16.02
CA MET A 7 28.16 -19.58 -15.87
C MET A 7 27.29 -18.54 -16.59
N MET A 8 26.70 -18.89 -17.73
CA MET A 8 25.77 -18.00 -18.43
C MET A 8 24.41 -17.91 -17.73
N ALA A 9 23.88 -19.03 -17.23
CA ALA A 9 22.65 -19.04 -16.46
C ALA A 9 22.78 -18.28 -15.13
N SER A 10 23.93 -18.36 -14.46
CA SER A 10 24.17 -17.59 -13.23
C SER A 10 24.17 -16.08 -13.43
N VAL A 11 24.36 -15.60 -14.66
CA VAL A 11 24.22 -14.17 -15.02
C VAL A 11 22.90 -13.87 -15.74
N GLY A 12 21.91 -14.76 -15.65
CA GLY A 12 20.55 -14.59 -16.18
C GLY A 12 20.32 -15.08 -17.61
N ILE A 13 21.37 -15.47 -18.35
CA ILE A 13 21.23 -15.91 -19.75
C ILE A 13 20.75 -17.36 -19.79
N GLY A 14 19.47 -17.55 -20.15
CA GLY A 14 18.84 -18.86 -20.19
C GLY A 14 18.66 -19.47 -18.80
N ALA A 15 18.48 -18.60 -17.79
CA ALA A 15 18.05 -19.00 -16.45
C ALA A 15 16.58 -19.45 -16.46
N THR A 16 16.20 -20.13 -15.39
CA THR A 16 14.80 -20.40 -15.02
C THR A 16 14.04 -19.08 -14.95
N LYS A 17 12.77 -19.09 -15.34
CA LYS A 17 11.88 -17.92 -15.28
C LYS A 17 10.74 -18.19 -14.32
N ILE A 18 10.22 -17.13 -13.73
CA ILE A 18 9.01 -17.12 -12.92
C ILE A 18 8.05 -16.08 -13.48
N ASP A 19 6.76 -16.35 -13.38
CA ASP A 19 5.65 -15.46 -13.71
C ASP A 19 4.58 -15.64 -12.61
N THR A 20 4.06 -14.55 -12.08
CA THR A 20 3.10 -14.54 -10.98
C THR A 20 1.70 -14.40 -11.53
N VAL A 21 0.86 -15.41 -11.35
CA VAL A 21 -0.52 -15.41 -11.83
C VAL A 21 -1.47 -15.33 -10.65
N LEU A 22 -2.16 -14.20 -10.53
CA LEU A 22 -3.17 -13.97 -9.50
C LEU A 22 -4.53 -14.56 -9.92
N ASP A 23 -5.27 -15.12 -8.96
CA ASP A 23 -6.62 -15.65 -9.21
C ASP A 23 -7.67 -14.52 -9.34
N SER A 24 -7.36 -13.32 -8.83
CA SER A 24 -8.21 -12.12 -8.91
C SER A 24 -7.40 -10.90 -9.32
N GLU A 25 -7.97 -10.09 -10.21
CA GLU A 25 -7.41 -8.78 -10.61
C GLU A 25 -7.72 -7.67 -9.57
N ASN A 26 -8.72 -7.89 -8.71
CA ASN A 26 -9.13 -6.93 -7.70
C ASN A 26 -8.77 -7.47 -6.32
N LEU A 27 -7.70 -6.93 -5.74
CA LEU A 27 -7.26 -7.27 -4.39
C LEU A 27 -7.85 -6.28 -3.39
N VAL A 28 -7.89 -6.67 -2.12
CA VAL A 28 -8.37 -5.82 -1.02
C VAL A 28 -7.35 -5.87 0.11
N ALA A 29 -6.94 -4.70 0.61
CA ALA A 29 -6.04 -4.62 1.77
C ALA A 29 -6.67 -5.35 2.96
N GLY A 30 -5.91 -6.22 3.64
CA GLY A 30 -6.38 -7.07 4.73
C GLY A 30 -7.09 -8.36 4.30
N ALA A 31 -7.31 -8.60 3.00
CA ALA A 31 -7.91 -9.82 2.50
C ALA A 31 -6.87 -10.85 2.02
N GLU A 32 -7.33 -12.10 1.83
CA GLU A 32 -6.51 -13.17 1.26
C GLU A 32 -6.26 -12.93 -0.24
N VAL A 33 -5.01 -13.07 -0.64
CA VAL A 33 -4.52 -13.07 -2.02
C VAL A 33 -4.13 -14.50 -2.37
N THR A 34 -4.67 -15.00 -3.47
CA THR A 34 -4.42 -16.36 -3.97
C THR A 34 -3.94 -16.32 -5.41
N GLY A 35 -3.16 -17.32 -5.79
CA GLY A 35 -2.62 -17.45 -7.12
C GLY A 35 -1.63 -18.60 -7.23
N HIS A 36 -0.84 -18.57 -8.29
CA HIS A 36 0.24 -19.52 -8.50
C HIS A 36 1.40 -18.89 -9.27
N PHE A 37 2.59 -19.47 -9.10
CA PHE A 37 3.76 -19.17 -9.90
C PHE A 37 3.83 -20.12 -11.09
N GLU A 38 3.97 -19.60 -12.30
CA GLU A 38 4.43 -20.37 -13.45
C GLU A 38 5.95 -20.32 -13.52
N ILE A 39 6.61 -21.47 -13.42
CA ILE A 39 8.07 -21.57 -13.45
C ILE A 39 8.49 -22.36 -14.69
N LYS A 40 9.38 -21.78 -15.49
CA LYS A 40 9.93 -22.40 -16.71
C LYS A 40 11.42 -22.62 -16.56
N GLY A 41 11.83 -23.88 -16.55
CA GLY A 41 13.23 -24.29 -16.44
C GLY A 41 14.09 -23.75 -17.58
N GLY A 42 15.29 -23.29 -17.22
CA GLY A 42 16.23 -22.69 -18.15
C GLY A 42 17.01 -23.71 -19.01
N ASN A 43 18.25 -23.37 -19.33
CA ASN A 43 19.15 -24.20 -20.13
C ASN A 43 19.99 -25.19 -19.31
N VAL A 44 19.94 -25.07 -17.98
CA VAL A 44 20.68 -25.90 -17.01
C VAL A 44 19.78 -26.16 -15.80
N GLU A 45 20.06 -27.26 -15.11
CA GLU A 45 19.51 -27.56 -13.78
C GLU A 45 19.83 -26.42 -12.80
N GLN A 46 18.82 -25.97 -12.07
CA GLN A 46 18.94 -24.97 -11.00
C GLN A 46 18.17 -25.42 -9.75
N ASN A 47 18.73 -25.14 -8.57
CA ASN A 47 18.04 -25.38 -7.30
C ASN A 47 17.39 -24.08 -6.83
N ILE A 48 16.08 -24.10 -6.64
CA ILE A 48 15.30 -23.01 -6.04
C ILE A 48 15.22 -23.30 -4.54
N ASP A 49 15.81 -22.44 -3.73
CA ASP A 49 15.81 -22.60 -2.27
C ASP A 49 14.48 -22.06 -1.70
N LYS A 50 14.02 -20.89 -2.20
CA LYS A 50 12.72 -20.30 -1.89
C LYS A 50 12.17 -19.46 -3.03
N ILE A 51 10.87 -19.20 -2.98
CA ILE A 51 10.23 -18.14 -3.76
C ILE A 51 9.84 -17.05 -2.78
N TYR A 52 10.05 -15.79 -3.13
CA TYR A 52 9.58 -14.67 -2.31
C TYR A 52 8.66 -13.76 -3.14
N ILE A 53 7.69 -13.15 -2.48
CA ILE A 53 6.88 -12.05 -2.99
C ILE A 53 7.14 -10.86 -2.08
N ASN A 54 7.51 -9.72 -2.66
CA ASN A 54 7.49 -8.44 -1.95
C ASN A 54 6.29 -7.62 -2.44
N VAL A 55 5.45 -7.16 -1.52
CA VAL A 55 4.44 -6.14 -1.81
C VAL A 55 5.12 -4.78 -1.70
N MET A 56 5.18 -4.05 -2.80
CA MET A 56 5.96 -2.84 -2.93
C MET A 56 5.05 -1.64 -3.20
N THR A 57 5.48 -0.46 -2.77
CA THR A 57 4.87 0.82 -3.17
C THR A 57 5.92 1.91 -3.26
N LYS A 58 5.50 3.16 -3.49
CA LYS A 58 6.34 4.34 -3.36
C LYS A 58 5.76 5.29 -2.32
N TYR A 59 6.63 6.08 -1.72
CA TYR A 59 6.24 7.25 -0.94
C TYR A 59 7.21 8.41 -1.22
N GLU A 60 6.75 9.62 -0.95
CA GLU A 60 7.54 10.84 -1.06
C GLU A 60 8.30 11.08 0.24
N LYS A 61 9.62 11.25 0.11
CA LYS A 61 10.56 11.45 1.20
C LYS A 61 11.15 12.85 1.08
N THR A 62 11.09 13.60 2.17
CA THR A 62 11.70 14.93 2.27
C THR A 62 13.08 14.79 2.89
N VAL A 63 14.06 15.47 2.31
CA VAL A 63 15.42 15.56 2.84
C VAL A 63 15.84 17.01 2.90
N GLU A 64 16.46 17.38 4.02
CA GLU A 64 17.11 18.66 4.22
C GLU A 64 18.60 18.51 3.94
N ASP A 65 19.18 19.43 3.17
CA ASP A 65 20.61 19.45 2.91
C ASP A 65 21.42 20.14 4.04
N GLU A 66 22.75 20.23 3.88
CA GLU A 66 23.62 20.87 4.89
C GLU A 66 23.39 22.39 5.01
N GLU A 67 22.73 23.01 4.03
CA GLU A 67 22.41 24.44 4.00
C GLU A 67 20.98 24.72 4.52
N GLY A 68 20.21 23.69 4.83
CA GLY A 68 18.82 23.77 5.29
C GLY A 68 17.80 23.87 4.16
N GLU A 69 18.16 23.53 2.93
CA GLU A 69 17.23 23.48 1.79
C GLU A 69 16.52 22.12 1.77
N GLU A 70 15.17 22.16 1.81
CA GLU A 70 14.34 20.96 1.70
C GLU A 70 14.10 20.58 0.25
N SER A 71 14.23 19.28 -0.05
CA SER A 71 13.83 18.70 -1.33
C SER A 71 13.11 17.38 -1.13
N SER A 72 12.14 17.08 -2.00
CA SER A 72 11.38 15.84 -1.95
C SER A 72 11.67 14.93 -3.15
N TYR A 73 11.67 13.62 -2.91
CA TYR A 73 11.76 12.61 -3.97
C TYR A 73 10.95 11.37 -3.63
N ARG A 74 10.52 10.63 -4.67
CA ARG A 74 9.80 9.37 -4.51
C ARG A 74 10.78 8.19 -4.39
N THR A 75 10.62 7.38 -3.37
CA THR A 75 11.42 6.16 -3.14
C THR A 75 10.54 4.92 -3.09
N ASP A 76 11.08 3.78 -3.52
CA ASP A 76 10.43 2.48 -3.39
C ASP A 76 10.47 2.02 -1.93
N TYR A 77 9.42 1.33 -1.49
CA TYR A 77 9.29 0.77 -0.15
C TYR A 77 8.67 -0.62 -0.20
N ASN A 78 9.20 -1.53 0.61
CA ASN A 78 8.71 -2.89 0.76
C ASN A 78 7.75 -2.95 1.95
N LEU A 79 6.45 -3.04 1.66
CA LEU A 79 5.36 -3.09 2.65
C LEU A 79 5.35 -4.44 3.38
N GLN A 80 5.53 -5.52 2.64
CA GLN A 80 5.30 -6.87 3.12
C GLN A 80 6.15 -7.88 2.36
N VAL A 81 6.83 -8.77 3.09
CA VAL A 81 7.61 -9.88 2.53
C VAL A 81 6.89 -11.19 2.82
N ILE A 82 6.70 -12.00 1.78
CA ILE A 82 6.11 -13.34 1.86
C ILE A 82 7.14 -14.33 1.32
N ASP A 83 7.62 -15.23 2.19
CA ASP A 83 8.47 -16.35 1.77
C ASP A 83 7.60 -17.60 1.55
N VAL A 84 7.68 -18.17 0.35
CA VAL A 84 7.03 -19.44 -0.03
C VAL A 84 8.11 -20.53 -0.10
N PRO A 85 8.20 -21.41 0.92
CA PRO A 85 9.23 -22.46 0.96
C PRO A 85 8.90 -23.57 -0.04
N VAL A 86 9.81 -23.81 -0.98
CA VAL A 86 9.56 -24.71 -2.12
C VAL A 86 10.66 -25.78 -2.31
N GLU A 87 11.89 -25.56 -1.85
CA GLU A 87 13.10 -26.41 -2.02
C GLU A 87 12.98 -27.39 -3.20
N LYS A 88 13.27 -26.89 -4.40
CA LYS A 88 12.97 -27.59 -5.65
C LYS A 88 14.11 -27.49 -6.65
N VAL A 89 14.50 -28.64 -7.18
CA VAL A 89 15.36 -28.71 -8.37
C VAL A 89 14.48 -28.58 -9.61
N VAL A 90 14.84 -27.65 -10.50
CA VAL A 90 14.19 -27.40 -11.79
C VAL A 90 15.16 -27.81 -12.90
N GLU A 91 14.74 -28.76 -13.72
CA GLU A 91 15.52 -29.27 -14.86
C GLU A 91 15.31 -28.39 -16.11
N PRO A 92 16.22 -28.48 -17.10
CA PRO A 92 16.04 -27.75 -18.35
C PRO A 92 14.73 -28.10 -19.07
N GLY A 93 13.90 -27.09 -19.33
CA GLY A 93 12.61 -27.25 -20.01
C GLY A 93 11.45 -27.72 -19.13
N ASP A 94 11.65 -27.84 -17.81
CA ASP A 94 10.54 -28.08 -16.88
C ASP A 94 9.51 -26.94 -16.94
N GLU A 95 8.24 -27.29 -16.74
CA GLU A 95 7.16 -26.34 -16.52
C GLU A 95 6.47 -26.73 -15.21
N LEU A 96 6.54 -25.85 -14.21
CA LEU A 96 5.97 -26.06 -12.89
C LEU A 96 4.94 -25.00 -12.58
N SER A 97 3.89 -25.40 -11.87
CA SER A 97 2.89 -24.50 -11.28
C SER A 97 2.89 -24.72 -9.78
N ILE A 98 3.12 -23.65 -9.01
CA ILE A 98 3.20 -23.70 -7.55
C ILE A 98 2.19 -22.71 -6.96
N PRO A 99 1.14 -23.18 -6.26
CA PRO A 99 0.15 -22.28 -5.68
C PRO A 99 0.72 -21.52 -4.49
N PHE A 100 0.20 -20.32 -4.25
CA PHE A 100 0.48 -19.53 -3.06
C PHE A 100 -0.82 -18.90 -2.51
N SER A 101 -0.77 -18.57 -1.22
CA SER A 101 -1.77 -17.72 -0.57
C SER A 101 -1.09 -16.90 0.54
N PHE A 102 -1.52 -15.65 0.70
CA PHE A 102 -1.14 -14.80 1.82
C PHE A 102 -2.22 -13.75 2.13
N VAL A 103 -2.23 -13.17 3.33
CA VAL A 103 -3.09 -12.03 3.65
C VAL A 103 -2.34 -10.75 3.31
N LEU A 104 -2.92 -9.92 2.44
CA LEU A 104 -2.35 -8.62 2.06
C LEU A 104 -2.38 -7.67 3.26
N ASP A 105 -1.32 -6.87 3.44
CA ASP A 105 -1.24 -5.89 4.52
C ASP A 105 -2.49 -5.01 4.58
N ALA A 106 -3.13 -4.91 5.76
CA ALA A 106 -4.32 -4.09 5.98
C ALA A 106 -4.06 -2.60 5.76
N GLN A 107 -2.80 -2.17 5.90
CA GLN A 107 -2.35 -0.80 5.65
C GLN A 107 -1.77 -0.62 4.23
N THR A 108 -1.99 -1.57 3.31
CA THR A 108 -1.61 -1.38 1.89
C THR A 108 -2.32 -0.14 1.35
N PRO A 109 -1.57 0.85 0.82
CA PRO A 109 -2.15 2.12 0.38
C PRO A 109 -3.05 1.94 -0.85
N ILE A 110 -4.02 2.84 -1.01
CA ILE A 110 -4.81 2.97 -2.24
C ILE A 110 -3.85 3.31 -3.39
N PRO A 111 -3.72 2.47 -4.43
CA PRO A 111 -2.79 2.72 -5.52
C PRO A 111 -3.21 3.93 -6.37
N THR A 112 -2.22 4.70 -6.83
CA THR A 112 -2.40 5.74 -7.85
C THR A 112 -1.32 5.66 -8.91
N GLU A 113 -1.43 6.44 -9.98
CA GLU A 113 -0.34 6.56 -10.97
C GLU A 113 0.96 7.09 -10.32
N LYS A 114 0.86 7.99 -9.33
CA LYS A 114 2.01 8.55 -8.61
C LYS A 114 2.62 7.54 -7.64
N PHE A 115 1.78 6.72 -7.02
CA PHE A 115 2.09 5.77 -5.96
C PHE A 115 1.47 4.40 -6.27
N PRO A 116 2.04 3.64 -7.21
CA PRO A 116 1.52 2.32 -7.54
C PRO A 116 1.80 1.34 -6.40
N VAL A 117 1.06 0.23 -6.40
CA VAL A 117 1.38 -0.96 -5.62
C VAL A 117 1.69 -2.08 -6.61
N TRP A 118 2.76 -2.84 -6.36
CA TRP A 118 3.14 -3.96 -7.22
C TRP A 118 3.68 -5.13 -6.40
N LEU A 119 3.60 -6.33 -6.99
CA LEU A 119 4.29 -7.51 -6.50
C LEU A 119 5.67 -7.58 -7.17
N ASP A 120 6.72 -7.75 -6.38
CA ASP A 120 8.08 -8.03 -6.85
C ASP A 120 8.45 -9.45 -6.40
N THR A 121 8.23 -10.40 -7.31
CA THR A 121 8.40 -11.83 -7.08
C THR A 121 9.78 -12.27 -7.53
N GLY A 122 10.43 -13.17 -6.79
CA GLY A 122 11.72 -13.73 -7.18
C GLY A 122 11.96 -15.16 -6.75
N LEU A 123 12.82 -15.85 -7.49
CA LEU A 123 13.36 -17.17 -7.16
C LEU A 123 14.74 -16.99 -6.53
N ASP A 124 14.89 -17.39 -5.27
CA ASP A 124 16.20 -17.43 -4.61
C ASP A 124 16.98 -18.65 -5.13
N ILE A 125 17.99 -18.38 -5.97
CA ILE A 125 18.83 -19.40 -6.59
C ILE A 125 20.29 -19.15 -6.18
N LYS A 126 20.83 -20.09 -5.40
CA LYS A 126 22.19 -20.00 -4.88
C LYS A 126 23.25 -19.75 -5.97
N ASN A 127 24.03 -18.69 -5.79
CA ASN A 127 25.11 -18.24 -6.69
C ASN A 127 24.64 -17.89 -8.11
N ALA A 128 23.38 -17.51 -8.29
CA ALA A 128 22.86 -16.97 -9.54
C ALA A 128 22.22 -15.60 -9.29
N ILE A 129 22.00 -14.84 -10.37
CA ILE A 129 21.05 -13.73 -10.35
C ILE A 129 19.66 -14.33 -10.24
N ASP A 130 18.92 -13.91 -9.22
CA ASP A 130 17.54 -14.34 -8.98
C ASP A 130 16.65 -13.90 -10.15
N PRO A 131 16.03 -14.85 -10.87
CA PRO A 131 14.94 -14.55 -11.78
C PRO A 131 13.80 -13.91 -11.01
N GLY A 132 13.18 -12.89 -11.59
CA GLY A 132 12.05 -12.22 -10.95
C GLY A 132 11.04 -11.68 -11.95
N ASP A 133 9.96 -11.19 -11.38
CA ASP A 133 8.74 -10.77 -12.05
C ASP A 133 8.11 -9.59 -11.30
N LYS A 134 7.41 -8.71 -12.04
CA LYS A 134 6.82 -7.48 -11.50
C LYS A 134 5.43 -7.24 -12.04
N ASP A 135 4.44 -7.31 -11.15
CA ASP A 135 3.03 -7.11 -11.47
C ASP A 135 2.47 -5.91 -10.72
N ILE A 136 2.03 -4.88 -11.46
CA ILE A 136 1.25 -3.79 -10.87
C ILE A 136 -0.13 -4.34 -10.53
N ILE A 137 -0.57 -4.11 -9.28
CA ILE A 137 -1.83 -4.64 -8.76
C ILE A 137 -2.82 -3.54 -8.42
N ALA A 138 -4.09 -3.77 -8.71
CA ALA A 138 -5.18 -2.95 -8.22
C ALA A 138 -5.58 -3.43 -6.82
N VAL A 139 -5.60 -2.49 -5.86
CA VAL A 139 -5.91 -2.78 -4.46
C VAL A 139 -7.00 -1.81 -4.01
N ALA A 140 -8.15 -2.34 -3.60
CA ALA A 140 -9.13 -1.58 -2.85
C ALA A 140 -8.65 -1.43 -1.40
N PRO A 141 -8.93 -0.30 -0.73
CA PRO A 141 -8.54 -0.11 0.66
C PRO A 141 -9.27 -1.10 1.57
N HIS A 142 -8.82 -1.20 2.82
CA HIS A 142 -9.45 -2.04 3.83
C HIS A 142 -10.97 -1.79 3.91
N PRO A 143 -11.82 -2.82 4.13
CA PRO A 143 -13.27 -2.66 4.18
C PRO A 143 -13.75 -1.51 5.09
N TYR A 144 -13.07 -1.28 6.22
CA TYR A 144 -13.36 -0.15 7.11
C TYR A 144 -13.19 1.20 6.42
N MET A 145 -12.08 1.40 5.72
CA MET A 145 -11.84 2.63 4.99
C MET A 145 -12.78 2.77 3.79
N GLN A 146 -13.21 1.67 3.16
CA GLN A 146 -14.26 1.72 2.13
C GLN A 146 -15.61 2.24 2.69
N ILE A 147 -15.96 1.88 3.93
CA ILE A 147 -17.16 2.40 4.59
C ILE A 147 -17.02 3.90 4.85
N VAL A 148 -15.86 4.34 5.37
CA VAL A 148 -15.55 5.76 5.61
C VAL A 148 -15.62 6.57 4.31
N LEU A 149 -14.99 6.11 3.22
CA LEU A 149 -15.01 6.80 1.93
C LEU A 149 -16.45 6.94 1.38
N LYS A 150 -17.25 5.88 1.47
CA LYS A 150 -18.67 5.93 1.06
C LYS A 150 -19.50 6.84 1.95
N ALA A 151 -19.18 6.90 3.25
CA ALA A 151 -19.84 7.79 4.20
C ALA A 151 -19.54 9.26 3.85
N LEU A 152 -18.29 9.59 3.55
CA LEU A 152 -17.87 10.92 3.08
C LEU A 152 -18.52 11.29 1.74
N GLU A 153 -18.56 10.36 0.78
CA GLU A 153 -19.27 10.55 -0.50
C GLU A 153 -20.75 10.89 -0.26
N LYS A 154 -21.41 10.16 0.66
CA LYS A 154 -22.81 10.43 1.03
C LYS A 154 -23.00 11.83 1.65
N LEU A 155 -21.99 12.34 2.35
CA LEU A 155 -21.99 13.70 2.91
C LEU A 155 -21.69 14.78 1.87
N GLY A 156 -21.40 14.41 0.61
CA GLY A 156 -21.15 15.31 -0.50
C GLY A 156 -19.67 15.60 -0.76
N PHE A 157 -18.75 14.86 -0.11
CA PHE A 157 -17.32 14.99 -0.36
C PHE A 157 -16.89 14.15 -1.57
N VAL A 158 -15.91 14.65 -2.31
CA VAL A 158 -15.28 13.96 -3.43
C VAL A 158 -13.78 13.90 -3.19
N LEU A 159 -13.20 12.71 -3.29
CA LEU A 159 -11.76 12.50 -3.21
C LEU A 159 -11.06 13.15 -4.41
N THR A 160 -10.18 14.10 -4.16
CA THR A 160 -9.50 14.92 -5.17
C THR A 160 -8.03 14.56 -5.32
N GLU A 161 -7.35 14.27 -4.21
CA GLU A 161 -5.94 13.92 -4.21
C GLU A 161 -5.62 12.80 -3.22
N ILE A 162 -4.60 12.00 -3.56
CA ILE A 162 -4.02 10.97 -2.70
C ILE A 162 -2.50 11.09 -2.79
N ASN A 163 -1.85 11.26 -1.64
CA ASN A 163 -0.40 11.31 -1.56
C ASN A 163 0.14 10.34 -0.50
N ASN A 164 1.19 9.59 -0.83
CA ASN A 164 1.95 8.82 0.15
C ASN A 164 3.18 9.65 0.55
N GLN A 165 3.26 10.06 1.80
CA GLN A 165 4.28 11.00 2.28
C GLN A 165 4.93 10.49 3.57
N GLU A 166 6.23 10.70 3.70
CA GLU A 166 7.00 10.32 4.90
C GLU A 166 6.40 10.96 6.14
N ALA A 167 6.29 10.18 7.22
CA ALA A 167 5.71 10.65 8.46
C ALA A 167 6.20 9.83 9.65
N ASP A 168 6.48 10.48 10.78
CA ASP A 168 6.95 9.83 12.02
C ASP A 168 5.81 9.57 13.01
N PHE A 169 4.78 8.85 12.56
CA PHE A 169 3.65 8.47 13.43
C PHE A 169 3.92 7.25 14.31
N LYS A 170 5.11 6.64 14.22
CA LYS A 170 5.40 5.30 14.77
C LYS A 170 4.37 4.24 14.36
N TRP A 171 3.79 4.39 13.17
CA TRP A 171 2.94 3.38 12.54
C TRP A 171 3.81 2.28 11.91
N LYS A 172 3.15 1.28 11.33
CA LYS A 172 3.83 0.12 10.73
C LYS A 172 4.81 0.50 9.62
N HIS A 173 4.48 1.52 8.84
CA HIS A 173 5.26 1.99 7.70
C HIS A 173 5.76 3.42 7.95
N PRO A 174 6.90 3.83 7.33
CA PRO A 174 7.51 5.15 7.55
C PRO A 174 6.80 6.29 6.81
N PHE A 175 5.58 6.05 6.34
CA PHE A 175 4.80 6.98 5.55
C PHE A 175 3.33 6.79 5.87
N VAL A 176 2.53 7.80 5.58
CA VAL A 176 1.07 7.74 5.61
C VAL A 176 0.49 8.01 4.23
N GLN A 177 -0.73 7.57 4.02
CA GLN A 177 -1.50 7.96 2.85
C GLN A 177 -2.48 9.05 3.25
N GLU A 178 -2.23 10.25 2.74
CA GLU A 178 -3.09 11.41 2.88
C GLU A 178 -4.13 11.43 1.77
N LEU A 179 -5.38 11.66 2.15
CA LEU A 179 -6.51 11.78 1.25
C LEU A 179 -7.09 13.18 1.37
N GLU A 180 -7.10 13.93 0.27
CA GLU A 180 -7.74 15.24 0.19
C GLU A 180 -9.13 15.10 -0.42
N LEU A 181 -10.15 15.63 0.25
CA LEU A 181 -11.53 15.59 -0.20
C LEU A 181 -12.15 16.97 -0.20
N LYS A 182 -12.78 17.35 -1.32
CA LYS A 182 -13.50 18.62 -1.44
C LYS A 182 -15.01 18.40 -1.33
N PRO A 183 -15.75 19.21 -0.55
CA PRO A 183 -17.20 19.17 -0.55
C PRO A 183 -17.73 19.76 -1.87
N GLN A 184 -18.55 19.00 -2.59
CA GLN A 184 -19.17 19.44 -3.85
C GLN A 184 -20.70 19.55 -3.76
N ASP A 185 -21.30 18.95 -2.74
CA ASP A 185 -22.73 19.03 -2.43
C ASP A 185 -22.92 18.88 -0.90
N GLY A 186 -24.16 18.92 -0.44
CA GLY A 186 -24.51 18.63 0.95
C GLY A 186 -24.26 19.79 1.91
N ALA A 187 -24.18 19.47 3.21
CA ALA A 187 -24.15 20.44 4.29
C ALA A 187 -22.85 21.27 4.34
N PHE A 188 -21.76 20.76 3.78
CA PHE A 188 -20.42 21.31 3.98
C PHE A 188 -19.90 22.16 2.82
N VAL A 189 -20.59 22.19 1.67
CA VAL A 189 -20.13 22.86 0.43
C VAL A 189 -19.87 24.37 0.56
N ASN A 190 -20.50 25.04 1.54
CA ASN A 190 -20.29 26.47 1.81
C ASN A 190 -19.58 26.74 3.14
N SER A 191 -19.21 25.67 3.85
CA SER A 191 -18.66 25.75 5.21
C SER A 191 -17.21 25.29 5.28
N LEU A 192 -16.75 24.49 4.32
CA LEU A 192 -15.41 23.94 4.25
C LEU A 192 -14.86 24.07 2.84
N ASP A 193 -13.57 24.39 2.73
CA ASP A 193 -12.87 24.33 1.45
C ASP A 193 -12.44 22.88 1.10
N GLU A 194 -11.89 22.14 2.07
CA GLU A 194 -11.44 20.76 1.94
C GLU A 194 -11.32 20.04 3.29
N LEU A 195 -11.22 18.70 3.23
CA LEU A 195 -10.82 17.82 4.32
C LEU A 195 -9.54 17.10 3.91
N GLU A 196 -8.59 17.01 4.82
CA GLU A 196 -7.43 16.13 4.70
C GLU A 196 -7.56 15.01 5.72
N LEU A 197 -7.36 13.77 5.27
CA LEU A 197 -7.51 12.57 6.09
C LEU A 197 -6.23 11.75 6.09
N LEU A 198 -5.80 11.38 7.29
CA LEU A 198 -4.93 10.21 7.48
C LEU A 198 -5.70 9.12 8.20
N TYR A 199 -5.39 7.87 7.87
CA TYR A 199 -6.03 6.73 8.51
C TYR A 199 -5.04 5.65 8.90
N ASN A 200 -5.35 4.97 10.00
CA ASN A 200 -4.64 3.80 10.47
C ASN A 200 -5.63 2.68 10.78
N ILE A 201 -5.44 1.52 10.16
CA ILE A 201 -6.23 0.32 10.45
C ILE A 201 -5.64 -0.35 11.70
N VAL A 202 -6.47 -0.52 12.72
CA VAL A 202 -6.06 -1.06 14.03
C VAL A 202 -6.93 -2.25 14.40
N ASP A 203 -6.46 -3.04 15.37
CA ASP A 203 -7.29 -4.11 15.94
C ASP A 203 -8.58 -3.51 16.50
N GLY A 204 -9.73 -3.99 16.00
CA GLY A 204 -11.06 -3.55 16.45
C GLY A 204 -11.57 -2.24 15.83
N GLY A 205 -10.95 -1.68 14.78
CA GLY A 205 -11.53 -0.54 14.07
C GLY A 205 -10.58 0.25 13.18
N LEU A 206 -10.89 1.55 13.03
CA LEU A 206 -10.14 2.50 12.22
C LEU A 206 -9.94 3.80 13.02
N LYS A 207 -8.73 4.35 12.97
CA LYS A 207 -8.43 5.69 13.47
C LYS A 207 -8.30 6.65 12.29
N LEU A 208 -9.01 7.78 12.36
CA LEU A 208 -9.06 8.78 11.32
C LEU A 208 -8.62 10.13 11.90
N TRP A 209 -7.48 10.65 11.46
CA TRP A 209 -7.08 12.02 11.72
C TRP A 209 -7.69 12.88 10.64
N ILE A 210 -8.43 13.89 11.07
CA ILE A 210 -9.14 14.81 10.19
C ILE A 210 -8.60 16.20 10.48
N GLU A 211 -8.19 16.87 9.40
CA GLU A 211 -7.98 18.30 9.42
C GLU A 211 -9.15 18.98 8.72
N VAL A 212 -9.75 19.95 9.41
CA VAL A 212 -10.93 20.68 8.98
C VAL A 212 -10.51 22.10 8.62
N ASP A 213 -10.70 22.49 7.35
CA ASP A 213 -10.57 23.86 6.85
C ASP A 213 -9.14 24.45 6.81
N ARG A 214 -8.31 23.97 5.87
CA ARG A 214 -7.07 24.68 5.49
C ARG A 214 -7.06 25.20 4.07
N ARG A 215 -6.42 26.37 3.96
CA ARG A 215 -5.78 26.85 2.75
C ARG A 215 -4.29 26.89 3.01
N ALA A 216 -3.55 26.12 2.22
CA ALA A 216 -2.16 26.34 1.79
C ALA A 216 -1.00 25.57 2.45
N ASN A 217 -1.13 24.85 3.56
CA ASN A 217 -0.04 24.05 4.13
C ASN A 217 -0.61 22.70 4.59
N GLY A 218 -0.34 21.59 3.90
CA GLY A 218 -0.97 20.28 4.19
C GLY A 218 -0.65 19.71 5.58
N LEU A 219 -1.44 18.71 5.95
CA LEU A 219 -1.51 18.03 7.24
C LEU A 219 -0.13 17.56 7.75
N LEU A 220 0.70 16.99 6.88
CA LEU A 220 2.01 16.45 7.29
C LEU A 220 3.07 17.48 7.64
N GLY A 221 2.98 18.70 7.08
CA GLY A 221 3.83 19.81 7.50
C GLY A 221 3.58 20.19 8.97
N VAL A 222 2.38 19.95 9.48
CA VAL A 222 2.02 20.21 10.88
C VAL A 222 2.39 19.05 11.77
N PHE A 223 2.21 17.78 11.39
CA PHE A 223 2.65 16.65 12.22
C PHE A 223 4.16 16.62 12.50
N ALA A 224 4.99 17.15 11.58
CA ALA A 224 6.43 17.30 11.81
C ALA A 224 6.77 18.40 12.86
N GLU A 225 5.94 19.45 12.96
CA GLU A 225 6.12 20.56 13.92
C GLU A 225 5.33 20.35 15.23
N ALA A 226 4.21 19.62 15.20
CA ALA A 226 3.17 19.58 16.22
C ALA A 226 3.18 18.31 17.11
N MET A 227 4.36 17.78 17.42
CA MET A 227 4.49 16.90 18.61
C MET A 227 4.12 17.60 19.94
N ASP A 228 3.67 18.86 19.89
CA ASP A 228 2.86 19.61 20.87
C ASP A 228 1.54 20.06 20.18
N LEU A 229 0.59 19.14 19.98
CA LEU A 229 -0.65 19.31 19.19
C LEU A 229 -1.45 20.58 19.57
N ASP A 230 -1.75 21.44 18.59
CA ASP A 230 -2.62 22.63 18.70
C ASP A 230 -4.03 22.37 18.09
N GLU A 231 -4.99 23.27 18.36
CA GLU A 231 -6.45 23.08 18.39
C GLU A 231 -7.20 22.60 17.12
N SER A 232 -6.59 22.49 15.92
CA SER A 232 -7.31 22.20 14.65
C SER A 232 -7.22 20.75 14.16
N GLU A 233 -6.41 19.89 14.79
CA GLU A 233 -6.21 18.49 14.39
C GLU A 233 -6.97 17.54 15.30
N VAL A 234 -7.87 16.74 14.75
CA VAL A 234 -8.81 15.96 15.55
C VAL A 234 -8.88 14.50 15.12
N LEU A 235 -8.70 13.64 16.11
CA LEU A 235 -8.74 12.18 15.98
C LEU A 235 -10.17 11.68 16.19
N LEU A 236 -10.73 11.06 15.16
CA LEU A 236 -11.94 10.26 15.23
C LEU A 236 -11.58 8.77 15.25
N GLU A 237 -11.90 8.09 16.34
CA GLU A 237 -11.81 6.63 16.41
C GLU A 237 -13.17 6.02 16.10
N ILE A 238 -13.21 5.09 15.13
CA ILE A 238 -14.43 4.39 14.72
C ILE A 238 -14.23 2.90 15.00
N GLY A 239 -14.98 2.37 15.95
CA GLY A 239 -14.91 0.96 16.33
C GLY A 239 -15.51 0.02 15.27
N GLU A 240 -15.11 -1.24 15.31
CA GLU A 240 -15.66 -2.30 14.45
C GLU A 240 -17.19 -2.40 14.56
N GLU A 241 -17.75 -2.32 15.78
CA GLU A 241 -19.21 -2.35 16.00
C GLU A 241 -19.94 -1.19 15.29
N ASP A 242 -19.33 0.00 15.24
CA ASP A 242 -19.86 1.19 14.56
C ASP A 242 -19.74 1.04 13.03
N LEU A 243 -18.61 0.51 12.55
CA LEU A 243 -18.39 0.22 11.14
C LEU A 243 -19.38 -0.84 10.62
N GLU A 244 -19.71 -1.84 11.44
CA GLU A 244 -20.71 -2.87 11.14
C GLU A 244 -22.14 -2.33 11.03
N GLN A 245 -22.45 -1.19 11.65
CA GLN A 245 -23.75 -0.51 11.43
C GLN A 245 -23.87 0.03 9.99
N GLY A 246 -22.75 0.18 9.29
CA GLY A 246 -22.69 0.54 7.89
C GLY A 246 -22.65 2.03 7.59
N VAL A 247 -22.73 2.35 6.30
CA VAL A 247 -22.41 3.68 5.74
C VAL A 247 -23.25 4.81 6.34
N ASP A 248 -24.54 4.60 6.59
CA ASP A 248 -25.43 5.66 7.08
C ASP A 248 -25.08 6.09 8.51
N TYR A 249 -24.81 5.12 9.38
CA TYR A 249 -24.41 5.37 10.77
C TYR A 249 -23.04 6.06 10.83
N VAL A 250 -22.07 5.56 10.06
CA VAL A 250 -20.74 6.16 9.99
C VAL A 250 -20.80 7.57 9.41
N ALA A 251 -21.64 7.82 8.40
CA ALA A 251 -21.83 9.17 7.84
C ALA A 251 -22.41 10.15 8.87
N GLU A 252 -23.40 9.73 9.67
CA GLU A 252 -23.93 10.55 10.76
C GLU A 252 -22.86 10.83 11.82
N GLY A 253 -22.06 9.83 12.19
CA GLY A 253 -20.93 9.99 13.10
C GLY A 253 -19.88 10.99 12.61
N ILE A 254 -19.41 10.84 11.37
CA ILE A 254 -18.44 11.75 10.74
C ILE A 254 -19.03 13.17 10.64
N LYS A 255 -20.30 13.30 10.25
CA LYS A 255 -20.99 14.58 10.16
C LYS A 255 -21.01 15.30 11.52
N ASN A 256 -21.48 14.60 12.56
CA ASN A 256 -21.56 15.14 13.92
C ASN A 256 -20.18 15.50 14.48
N PHE A 257 -19.14 14.80 14.06
CA PHE A 257 -17.76 15.11 14.42
C PHE A 257 -17.30 16.41 13.75
N ILE A 258 -17.43 16.52 12.41
CA ILE A 258 -17.04 17.73 11.66
C ILE A 258 -17.80 18.97 12.15
N GLU A 259 -19.10 18.84 12.44
CA GLU A 259 -19.95 19.94 12.95
C GLU A 259 -19.49 20.54 14.29
N GLN A 260 -18.58 19.88 15.02
CA GLN A 260 -18.00 20.42 16.27
C GLN A 260 -16.87 21.44 16.01
N TYR A 261 -16.36 21.49 14.78
CA TYR A 261 -15.16 22.26 14.41
C TYR A 261 -15.43 23.35 13.36
N ILE A 262 -16.70 23.54 12.96
CA ILE A 262 -17.18 24.60 12.06
C ILE A 262 -18.10 25.58 12.78
#